data_AF-A0A9E2PUE5-F1
#
_entry.id   AF-A0A9E2PUE5-F1
#
_cell.length_a   1.000
_cell.length_b   1.000
_cell.length_c   1.000
_cell.angle_alpha   90.00
_cell.angle_beta   90.00
_cell.angle_gamma   90.00
#
_symmetry.space_group_name_H-M   'P 1'
#
loop_
_entity.id
_entity.type
_entity.pdbx_description
1 polymer ?
#
loop_
_entity_poly.entity_id
_entity_poly.type
_entity_poly.pdbx_seq_one_letter_code
_entity_poly.pdbx_strand_id
1 'polypeptide(L)' 'LQVQILREGKSQGQGIAYLDDGTMVVIENARRFIGREVEVAVTSVLQTTAGRMIFSEIKNGGALRKV' A
#
# COMPACT_ATOMS: atom_id res chain seq x y z
N LEU A 1 1.32 -7.41 5.87
CA LEU A 1 1.94 -7.39 4.52
C LEU A 1 2.98 -6.28 4.52
N GLN A 2 4.22 -6.54 4.13
CA GLN A 2 5.24 -5.50 4.00
C GLN A 2 5.28 -5.02 2.55
N VAL A 3 5.23 -3.71 2.35
CA VAL A 3 5.27 -3.09 1.02
C VAL A 3 6.06 -1.79 1.06
N GLN A 4 6.79 -1.51 -0.01
CA GLN A 4 7.35 -0.19 -0.23
C GLN A 4 6.33 0.70 -0.93
N ILE A 5 6.03 1.86 -0.35
CA ILE A 5 5.14 2.83 -0.99
C ILE A 5 5.92 3.55 -2.09
N LEU A 6 5.46 3.42 -3.32
CA LEU A 6 6.18 3.92 -4.48
C LEU A 6 5.70 5.30 -4.91
N ARG A 7 4.40 5.57 -4.80
CA ARG A 7 3.79 6.83 -5.26
C ARG A 7 2.50 7.18 -4.54
N GLU A 8 2.03 8.41 -4.77
CA GLU A 8 0.72 8.88 -4.31
C GLU A 8 -0.42 8.15 -5.06
N GLY A 9 -1.51 7.85 -4.35
CA GLY A 9 -2.71 7.25 -4.91
C GLY A 9 -3.66 8.28 -5.51
N LYS A 10 -4.83 7.79 -5.95
CA LYS A 10 -5.84 8.64 -6.61
C LYS A 10 -6.52 9.57 -5.61
N SER A 11 -6.87 9.05 -4.43
CA SER A 11 -7.53 9.85 -3.39
C SER A 11 -6.49 10.48 -2.47
N GLN A 12 -6.84 11.65 -1.90
CA GLN A 12 -5.98 12.38 -0.99
C GLN A 12 -5.54 11.47 0.17
N GLY A 13 -4.23 11.44 0.42
CA GLY A 13 -3.65 10.66 1.51
C GLY A 13 -3.33 9.22 1.14
N GLN A 14 -3.75 8.70 -0.02
CA GLN A 14 -3.41 7.35 -0.44
C GLN A 14 -1.95 7.21 -0.87
N GLY A 15 -1.40 6.02 -0.61
CA GLY A 15 -0.17 5.54 -1.23
C GLY A 15 -0.44 4.30 -2.08
N ILE A 16 0.40 4.09 -3.09
CA ILE A 16 0.35 2.92 -3.97
C ILE A 16 1.64 2.13 -3.84
N ALA A 17 1.50 0.82 -3.69
CA ALA A 17 2.56 -0.16 -3.84
C ALA A 17 2.12 -1.24 -4.85
N TYR A 18 3.06 -2.08 -5.24
CA TYR A 18 2.80 -3.25 -6.06
C TYR A 18 3.45 -4.47 -5.41
N LEU A 19 2.81 -5.62 -5.53
CA LEU A 19 3.44 -6.91 -5.27
C LEU A 19 4.22 -7.37 -6.52
N ASP A 20 5.07 -8.38 -6.35
CA ASP A 20 5.92 -8.90 -7.43
C ASP A 20 5.10 -9.48 -8.61
N ASP A 21 3.85 -9.91 -8.35
CA ASP A 21 2.93 -10.42 -9.36
C ASP A 21 2.16 -9.30 -10.11
N GLY A 22 2.45 -8.03 -9.81
CA GLY A 22 1.79 -6.87 -10.39
C GLY A 22 0.47 -6.47 -9.71
N THR A 23 0.04 -7.17 -8.66
CA THR A 23 -1.13 -6.79 -7.87
C THR A 23 -0.93 -5.40 -7.27
N MET A 24 -1.86 -4.49 -7.54
CA MET A 24 -1.82 -3.12 -7.01
C MET A 24 -2.31 -3.10 -5.55
N VAL A 25 -1.52 -2.50 -4.66
CA VAL A 25 -1.86 -2.31 -3.26
C VAL A 25 -2.12 -0.83 -3.00
N VAL A 26 -3.36 -0.48 -2.69
CA VAL A 26 -3.80 0.86 -2.29
C VAL A 26 -3.78 0.94 -0.77
N ILE A 27 -3.11 1.95 -0.22
CA ILE A 27 -2.86 2.08 1.22
C ILE A 27 -3.41 3.44 1.69
N GLU A 28 -4.36 3.43 2.61
CA GLU A 28 -4.94 4.65 3.18
C GLU A 28 -3.98 5.37 4.15
N ASN A 29 -4.08 6.70 4.20
CA ASN A 29 -3.25 7.58 5.05
C ASN A 29 -1.72 7.38 4.90
N ALA A 30 -1.30 6.95 3.72
CA ALA A 30 0.04 6.46 3.45
C ALA A 30 0.92 7.44 2.67
N ARG A 31 0.38 8.56 2.16
CA ARG A 31 1.11 9.57 1.37
C ARG A 31 2.42 10.03 2.03
N ARG A 32 2.44 10.24 3.35
CA ARG A 32 3.62 10.69 4.10
C ARG A 32 4.73 9.62 4.21
N PHE A 33 4.46 8.40 3.80
CA PHE A 33 5.37 7.27 3.84
C PHE A 33 5.84 6.85 2.44
N ILE A 34 5.60 7.65 1.39
CA ILE A 34 6.17 7.44 0.06
C ILE A 34 7.69 7.32 0.15
N GLY A 35 8.24 6.32 -0.55
CA GLY A 35 9.65 5.93 -0.51
C GLY A 35 10.03 5.01 0.66
N ARG A 36 9.14 4.84 1.66
CA ARG A 36 9.38 4.00 2.84
C ARG A 36 8.72 2.65 2.70
N GLU A 37 9.30 1.68 3.40
CA GLU A 37 8.72 0.36 3.59
C GLU A 37 7.85 0.37 4.85
N VAL A 38 6.63 -0.15 4.72
CA VAL A 38 5.64 -0.14 5.79
C VAL A 38 4.97 -1.49 5.93
N GLU A 39 4.57 -1.82 7.15
CA GLU A 39 3.68 -2.95 7.39
C GLU A 39 2.21 -2.49 7.31
N VAL A 40 1.45 -3.15 6.44
CA VAL A 40 0.03 -2.87 6.22
C VAL A 40 -0.84 -4.08 6.56
N ALA A 41 -2.08 -3.80 6.98
CA ALA A 41 -3.16 -4.75 7.13
C ALA A 41 -4.09 -4.64 5.90
N VAL A 42 -4.42 -5.78 5.30
CA VAL A 42 -5.38 -5.82 4.18
C VAL A 42 -6.79 -5.60 4.75
N THR A 43 -7.51 -4.64 4.18
CA THR A 43 -8.90 -4.34 4.55
C THR A 43 -9.89 -4.96 3.57
N SER A 44 -9.56 -4.99 2.27
CA SER A 44 -10.38 -5.65 1.25
C SER A 44 -9.58 -6.00 0.01
N VAL A 45 -10.12 -6.90 -0.81
CA VAL A 45 -9.55 -7.28 -2.10
C VAL A 45 -10.63 -7.09 -3.17
N LEU A 46 -10.29 -6.34 -4.21
CA LEU A 46 -11.12 -6.16 -5.39
C LEU A 46 -10.49 -6.94 -6.56
N GLN A 47 -11.20 -7.93 -7.04
CA GLN A 47 -10.84 -8.67 -8.24
C GLN A 47 -11.65 -8.16 -9.43
N THR A 48 -10.99 -7.86 -10.55
CA THR A 48 -11.63 -7.53 -11.83
C THR A 48 -11.05 -8.41 -12.93
N THR A 49 -11.62 -8.35 -14.13
CA THR A 49 -11.06 -9.02 -15.33
C THR A 49 -9.70 -8.43 -15.73
N ALA A 50 -9.44 -7.16 -15.40
CA ALA A 50 -8.17 -6.49 -15.69
C ALA A 50 -7.07 -6.77 -14.65
N GLY A 51 -7.41 -7.39 -13.52
CA GLY A 51 -6.45 -7.73 -12.47
C GLY A 51 -7.00 -7.64 -11.06
N ARG A 52 -6.09 -7.77 -10.09
CA ARG A 52 -6.37 -7.73 -8.64
C ARG A 52 -5.88 -6.43 -8.04
N MET A 53 -6.68 -5.87 -7.14
CA MET A 53 -6.35 -4.73 -6.32
C MET A 53 -6.57 -5.07 -4.84
N ILE A 54 -5.64 -4.71 -3.98
CA ILE A 54 -5.71 -4.89 -2.54
C ILE A 54 -5.84 -3.51 -1.91
N PHE A 55 -6.83 -3.32 -1.04
CA PHE A 55 -6.95 -2.15 -0.20
C PHE A 55 -6.41 -2.47 1.19
N SER A 56 -5.72 -1.52 1.80
CA SER A 56 -5.00 -1.73 3.03
C SER A 56 -4.83 -0.46 3.85
N GLU A 57 -4.47 -0.63 5.11
CA GLU A 57 -4.18 0.43 6.05
C GLU A 57 -2.84 0.15 6.75
N ILE A 58 -2.10 1.20 7.10
CA ILE A 58 -0.86 1.06 7.85
C ILE A 58 -1.17 0.48 9.23
N LYS A 59 -0.49 -0.61 9.61
CA LYS A 59 -0.58 -1.12 10.98
C LYS A 59 0.01 -0.10 11.94
N ASN A 60 -0.68 0.17 13.06
CA ASN A 60 -0.20 1.09 14.09
C ASN A 60 1.25 0.76 14.49
N GLY A 61 2.18 1.70 14.22
CA GLY A 61 3.64 1.54 14.38
C GLY A 61 4.44 1.37 13.08
N GLY A 62 3.77 1.32 11.92
CA GLY A 62 4.28 0.69 10.69
C GLY A 62 5.33 1.42 9.85
N ALA A 63 6.07 2.42 10.34
CA ALA A 63 7.25 2.89 9.63
C ALA A 63 8.47 2.07 10.07
N LEU A 64 8.80 1.02 9.32
CA LEU A 64 10.04 0.30 9.53
C LEU A 64 11.19 1.26 9.15
N ARG A 65 11.97 1.69 10.16
CA ARG A 65 13.20 2.47 9.91
C ARG A 65 14.15 1.58 9.12
N LYS A 66 14.51 2.00 7.91
CA LYS A 66 15.68 1.44 7.22
C LYS A 66 16.91 1.78 8.08
N VAL A 67 17.53 0.74 8.65
CA VAL A 67 18.87 0.79 9.25
C VAL A 67 19.92 1.02 8.18
#